data_AF-A0A418XKH3-F1
#
_entry.id   AF-A0A418XKH3-F1
#
_cell.length_a   1.000
_cell.length_b   1.000
_cell.length_c   1.000
_cell.angle_alpha   90.00
_cell.angle_beta   90.00
_cell.angle_gamma   90.00
#
_symmetry.space_group_name_H-M   'P 1'
#
loop_
_entity.id
_entity.type
_entity.pdbx_description
1 polymer ?
#
loop_
_entity_poly.entity_id
_entity_poly.type
_entity_poly.pdbx_seq_one_letter_code
_entity_poly.pdbx_strand_id
1 'polypeptide(L)'
;MNASPTDHTPDLMAAAEDVLVAEQWASISLLQRRLKLGYSVARSLMDALERNGVVSTLHVHGFRTLTPTYMRKTESAPQMSRREKYTRKVFETALFLWETHEEDGYGDTRAINFLSPAGREAVKQRNAVFKVLDGAPNASLFSAAGALAGWLLENFLPAVEYGDIKAELATLCAAQEWRYQKVTDTEEKLERSYLRLARYIRRVLTEEAPPNTNIFIYFIWDGFIPKGHGKNGPGRGEHVVPRKFLLHAGVGLFKAGWPIEGVARVLRHSLAIVHITLDESKFLDASRINGGLGLKELMPEGWRIGVDCIYERLHKAGIAFDPPAEHDVCTCAL
;
A
#
# COMPACT_ATOMS: atom_id res chain seq x y z
N MET A 1 36.36 -33.57 -9.10
CA MET A 1 34.91 -33.64 -8.81
C MET A 1 34.46 -32.23 -8.48
N ASN A 2 33.91 -31.51 -9.45
CA ASN A 2 33.47 -30.13 -9.26
C ASN A 2 32.05 -30.16 -8.71
N ALA A 3 31.87 -29.71 -7.47
CA ALA A 3 30.55 -29.54 -6.87
C ALA A 3 29.72 -28.57 -7.73
N SER A 4 28.49 -28.97 -8.06
CA SER A 4 27.56 -28.11 -8.78
C SER A 4 27.26 -26.87 -7.92
N PRO A 5 27.23 -25.63 -8.45
CA PRO A 5 27.13 -24.40 -7.64
C PRO A 5 25.77 -24.16 -6.96
N THR A 6 24.91 -25.17 -6.90
CA THR A 6 23.46 -25.04 -6.66
C THR A 6 22.95 -25.79 -5.44
N ASP A 7 23.77 -26.60 -4.77
CA ASP A 7 23.39 -27.23 -3.50
C ASP A 7 23.76 -26.31 -2.33
N HIS A 8 22.78 -25.51 -1.91
CA HIS A 8 22.85 -24.83 -0.62
C HIS A 8 22.84 -25.90 0.47
N THR A 9 23.66 -25.72 1.52
CA THR A 9 23.61 -26.64 2.65
C THR A 9 22.20 -26.63 3.26
N PRO A 10 21.68 -27.78 3.74
CA PRO A 10 20.37 -27.83 4.39
C PRO A 10 20.21 -26.78 5.50
N ASP A 11 21.29 -26.49 6.22
CA ASP A 11 21.34 -25.47 7.28
C ASP A 11 21.12 -24.05 6.73
N LEU A 12 21.67 -23.72 5.56
CA LEU A 12 21.50 -22.39 4.96
C LEU A 12 20.09 -22.21 4.39
N MET A 13 19.50 -23.27 3.84
CA MET A 13 18.11 -23.29 3.40
C MET A 13 17.15 -23.04 4.57
N ALA A 14 17.33 -23.76 5.69
CA ALA A 14 16.53 -23.58 6.90
C ALA A 14 16.68 -22.17 7.47
N ALA A 15 17.90 -21.65 7.58
CA ALA A 15 18.14 -20.29 8.07
C ALA A 15 17.49 -19.22 7.18
N ALA A 16 17.48 -19.42 5.86
CA ALA A 16 16.82 -18.50 4.94
C ALA A 16 15.31 -18.54 5.06
N GLU A 17 14.72 -19.73 5.15
CA GLU A 17 13.30 -19.92 5.43
C GLU A 17 12.90 -19.21 6.72
N ASP A 18 13.63 -19.43 7.82
CA ASP A 18 13.39 -18.79 9.12
C ASP A 18 13.41 -17.27 9.01
N VAL A 19 14.38 -16.69 8.28
CA VAL A 19 14.44 -15.24 8.04
C VAL A 19 13.20 -14.76 7.29
N LEU A 20 12.82 -15.42 6.18
CA LEU A 20 11.68 -14.96 5.38
C LEU A 20 10.36 -15.09 6.16
N VAL A 21 10.17 -16.18 6.91
CA VAL A 21 8.99 -16.43 7.75
C VAL A 21 8.92 -15.47 8.93
N ALA A 22 10.05 -15.19 9.59
CA ALA A 22 10.10 -14.23 10.70
C ALA A 22 9.74 -12.81 10.22
N GLU A 23 10.21 -12.42 9.05
CA GLU A 23 10.00 -11.09 8.47
C GLU A 23 8.71 -10.98 7.64
N GLN A 24 8.09 -12.12 7.32
CA GLN A 24 6.92 -12.22 6.42
C GLN A 24 7.14 -11.57 5.05
N TRP A 25 8.39 -11.57 4.58
CA TRP A 25 8.83 -10.86 3.38
C TRP A 25 9.86 -11.67 2.61
N ALA A 26 9.74 -11.72 1.28
CA ALA A 26 10.65 -12.47 0.42
C ALA A 26 11.40 -11.52 -0.54
N SER A 27 12.64 -11.17 -0.20
CA SER A 27 13.54 -10.45 -1.12
C SER A 27 14.98 -10.93 -1.02
N ILE A 28 15.70 -10.84 -2.15
CA ILE A 28 17.13 -11.17 -2.22
C ILE A 28 17.91 -10.26 -1.25
N SER A 29 17.61 -8.97 -1.24
CA SER A 29 18.27 -7.99 -0.37
C SER A 29 18.08 -8.27 1.13
N LEU A 30 16.91 -8.80 1.52
CA LEU A 30 16.66 -9.21 2.90
C LEU A 30 17.59 -10.36 3.29
N LEU A 31 17.68 -11.40 2.45
CA LEU A 31 18.58 -12.54 2.67
C LEU A 31 20.04 -12.09 2.72
N GLN A 32 20.48 -11.22 1.80
CA GLN A 32 21.84 -10.68 1.80
C GLN A 32 22.17 -9.99 3.12
N ARG A 33 21.27 -9.15 3.64
CA ARG A 33 21.49 -8.40 4.88
C ARG A 33 21.45 -9.29 6.11
N ARG A 34 20.43 -10.15 6.23
CA ARG A 34 20.19 -10.98 7.42
C ARG A 34 21.20 -12.11 7.54
N LEU A 35 21.59 -12.71 6.42
CA LEU A 35 22.51 -13.85 6.38
C LEU A 35 23.93 -13.47 5.92
N LYS A 36 24.20 -12.18 5.67
CA LYS A 36 25.49 -11.65 5.20
C LYS A 36 26.00 -12.34 3.93
N LEU A 37 25.09 -12.56 2.97
CA LEU A 37 25.37 -13.29 1.72
C LEU A 37 25.72 -12.34 0.57
N GLY A 38 26.55 -12.82 -0.36
CA GLY A 38 26.71 -12.22 -1.67
C GLY A 38 25.44 -12.35 -2.53
N TYR A 39 25.25 -11.44 -3.49
CA TYR A 39 24.05 -11.40 -4.32
C TYR A 39 23.78 -12.70 -5.08
N SER A 40 24.81 -13.29 -5.71
CA SER A 40 24.69 -14.53 -6.48
C SER A 40 24.19 -15.70 -5.62
N VAL A 41 24.71 -15.83 -4.39
CA VAL A 41 24.31 -16.85 -3.43
C VAL A 41 22.87 -16.61 -2.99
N ALA A 42 22.51 -15.39 -2.59
CA ALA A 42 21.16 -15.05 -2.15
C ALA A 42 20.11 -15.23 -3.27
N ARG A 43 20.48 -14.95 -4.53
CA ARG A 43 19.63 -15.21 -5.70
C ARG A 43 19.39 -16.70 -5.90
N SER A 44 20.47 -17.50 -5.92
CA SER A 44 20.36 -18.95 -6.06
C SER A 44 19.54 -19.57 -4.92
N LEU A 45 19.68 -19.03 -3.71
CA LEU A 45 18.93 -19.45 -2.52
C LEU A 45 17.45 -19.13 -2.64
N MET A 46 17.11 -17.94 -3.17
CA MET A 46 15.73 -17.56 -3.49
C MET A 46 15.09 -18.49 -4.53
N ASP A 47 15.84 -18.87 -5.57
CA ASP A 47 15.36 -19.82 -6.58
C ASP A 47 15.16 -21.24 -5.99
N ALA A 48 15.97 -21.64 -5.01
CA ALA A 48 15.79 -22.90 -4.28
C ALA A 48 14.55 -22.87 -3.37
N LEU A 49 14.33 -21.76 -2.66
CA LEU A 49 13.14 -21.53 -1.85
C LEU A 49 11.85 -21.53 -2.70
N GLU A 50 11.91 -21.04 -3.95
CA GLU A 50 10.80 -21.12 -4.90
C GLU A 50 10.50 -22.58 -5.26
N ARG A 51 11.53 -23.35 -5.65
CA ARG A 51 11.37 -24.77 -6.01
C ARG A 51 10.80 -25.60 -4.87
N ASN A 52 11.11 -25.24 -3.62
CA ASN A 52 10.60 -25.89 -2.42
C ASN A 52 9.23 -25.36 -1.97
N GLY A 53 8.64 -24.42 -2.71
CA GLY A 53 7.32 -23.87 -2.40
C GLY A 53 7.28 -22.97 -1.17
N VAL A 54 8.42 -22.45 -0.72
CA VAL A 54 8.49 -21.47 0.38
C VAL A 54 8.08 -20.08 -0.10
N VAL A 55 8.56 -19.70 -1.29
CA VAL A 55 8.22 -18.44 -1.95
C VAL A 55 7.46 -18.66 -3.25
N SER A 56 6.67 -17.67 -3.65
CA SER A 56 5.98 -17.65 -4.93
C SER A 56 6.96 -17.57 -6.10
N THR A 57 6.46 -17.97 -7.27
CA THR A 57 7.11 -17.64 -8.54
C THR A 57 7.28 -16.13 -8.65
N LEU A 58 8.29 -15.68 -9.39
CA LEU A 58 8.48 -14.26 -9.62
C LEU A 58 7.19 -13.65 -10.22
N HIS A 59 6.58 -12.72 -9.50
CA HIS A 59 5.43 -11.97 -10.00
C HIS A 59 5.85 -11.22 -11.26
N VAL A 60 4.90 -10.92 -12.16
CA VAL A 60 5.15 -10.16 -13.41
C VAL A 60 5.84 -8.82 -13.18
N HIS A 61 5.81 -8.32 -11.95
CA HIS A 61 6.41 -7.07 -11.50
C HIS A 61 7.70 -7.25 -10.68
N GLY A 62 8.37 -8.40 -10.80
CA GLY A 62 9.73 -8.58 -10.30
C GLY A 62 9.87 -8.75 -8.79
N PHE A 63 8.78 -9.05 -8.06
CA PHE A 63 8.84 -9.39 -6.65
C PHE A 63 8.36 -10.83 -6.39
N ARG A 64 8.69 -11.35 -5.20
CA ARG A 64 8.23 -12.65 -4.69
C ARG A 64 7.55 -12.43 -3.35
N THR A 65 6.72 -13.38 -2.94
CA THR A 65 6.12 -13.42 -1.60
C THR A 65 6.25 -14.81 -1.02
N LEU A 66 5.97 -14.97 0.27
CA LEU A 66 5.80 -16.30 0.86
C LEU A 66 4.59 -17.00 0.25
N THR A 67 4.61 -18.32 0.11
CA THR A 67 3.41 -19.06 -0.25
C THR A 67 2.43 -19.11 0.92
N PRO A 68 1.13 -19.39 0.69
CA PRO A 68 0.12 -19.39 1.75
C PRO A 68 0.43 -20.32 2.95
N THR A 69 1.27 -21.33 2.76
CA THR A 69 1.73 -22.23 3.82
C THR A 69 2.60 -21.52 4.86
N TYR A 70 3.41 -20.54 4.42
CA TYR A 70 4.41 -19.84 5.23
C TYR A 70 3.96 -18.43 5.66
N MET A 71 2.85 -17.96 5.10
CA MET A 71 2.23 -16.70 5.50
C MET A 71 1.49 -16.85 6.83
N ARG A 72 1.73 -15.92 7.74
CA ARG A 72 0.93 -15.75 8.96
C ARG A 72 -0.43 -15.21 8.58
N LYS A 73 -1.44 -16.07 8.56
CA LYS A 73 -2.83 -15.65 8.35
C LYS A 73 -3.23 -14.68 9.45
N THR A 74 -3.83 -13.56 9.05
CA THR A 74 -4.50 -12.67 10.00
C THR A 74 -5.89 -13.25 10.23
N GLU A 75 -6.02 -14.17 11.20
CA GLU A 75 -7.25 -14.96 11.41
C GLU A 75 -8.47 -14.11 11.76
N SER A 76 -8.25 -12.92 12.33
CA SER A 76 -9.26 -11.87 12.47
C SER A 76 -8.58 -10.56 12.86
N ALA A 77 -9.22 -9.43 12.58
CA ALA A 77 -8.84 -8.17 13.22
C ALA A 77 -8.82 -8.37 14.75
N PRO A 78 -7.71 -8.10 15.45
CA PRO A 78 -7.72 -8.12 16.90
C PRO A 78 -8.80 -7.15 17.39
N GLN A 79 -9.62 -7.57 18.36
CA GLN A 79 -10.66 -6.71 18.90
C GLN A 79 -9.99 -5.57 19.68
N MET A 80 -9.88 -4.41 19.03
CA MET A 80 -9.32 -3.21 19.65
C MET A 80 -10.37 -2.53 20.53
N SER A 81 -9.96 -2.16 21.73
CA SER A 81 -10.75 -1.29 22.62
C SER A 81 -11.00 0.07 21.97
N ARG A 82 -12.01 0.80 22.47
CA ARG A 82 -12.30 2.16 22.02
C ARG A 82 -11.09 3.08 22.18
N ARG A 83 -10.31 2.88 23.26
CA ARG A 83 -9.06 3.60 23.52
C ARG A 83 -8.03 3.32 22.44
N GLU A 84 -7.71 2.06 22.18
CA GLU A 84 -6.71 1.69 21.18
C GLU A 84 -7.10 2.17 19.78
N LYS A 85 -8.39 2.06 19.39
CA LYS A 85 -8.90 2.60 18.12
C LYS A 85 -8.69 4.13 18.05
N TYR A 86 -8.94 4.85 19.15
CA TYR A 86 -8.72 6.30 19.23
C TYR A 86 -7.22 6.64 19.13
N THR A 87 -6.38 6.02 19.96
CA THR A 87 -4.92 6.18 19.95
C THR A 87 -4.36 5.95 18.55
N ARG A 88 -4.78 4.88 17.88
CA ARG A 88 -4.31 4.52 16.55
C ARG A 88 -4.73 5.56 15.50
N LYS A 89 -5.97 6.07 15.57
CA LYS A 89 -6.43 7.17 14.71
C LYS A 89 -5.61 8.44 14.88
N VAL A 90 -5.28 8.82 16.12
CA VAL A 90 -4.38 9.96 16.40
C VAL A 90 -3.01 9.71 15.75
N PHE A 91 -2.41 8.55 16.03
CA PHE A 91 -1.11 8.18 15.48
C PHE A 91 -1.07 8.22 13.94
N GLU A 92 -2.01 7.55 13.27
CA GLU A 92 -2.05 7.47 11.80
C GLU A 92 -2.31 8.83 11.15
N THR A 93 -3.07 9.71 11.82
CA THR A 93 -3.30 11.08 11.34
C THR A 93 -2.05 11.93 11.48
N ALA A 94 -1.34 11.81 12.61
CA ALA A 94 -0.07 12.49 12.84
C ALA A 94 1.02 12.00 11.88
N LEU A 95 1.12 10.68 11.65
CA LEU A 95 2.05 10.09 10.70
C LEU A 95 1.78 10.56 9.27
N PHE A 96 0.51 10.57 8.83
CA PHE A 96 0.15 11.12 7.52
C PHE A 96 0.60 12.57 7.38
N LEU A 97 0.31 13.41 8.37
CA LEU A 97 0.70 14.82 8.36
C LEU A 97 2.21 15.01 8.35
N TRP A 98 2.91 14.21 9.16
CA TRP A 98 4.37 14.16 9.21
C TRP A 98 5.00 13.85 7.85
N GLU A 99 4.62 12.72 7.25
CA GLU A 99 5.15 12.29 5.96
C GLU A 99 4.85 13.35 4.89
N THR A 100 3.63 13.87 4.83
CA THR A 100 3.30 14.91 3.84
C THR A 100 4.10 16.19 4.05
N HIS A 101 4.41 16.57 5.29
CA HIS A 101 5.22 17.75 5.59
C HIS A 101 6.68 17.56 5.15
N GLU A 102 7.27 16.39 5.40
CA GLU A 102 8.58 16.01 4.87
C GLU A 102 8.65 16.08 3.34
N GLU A 103 7.53 15.80 2.66
CA GLU A 103 7.40 15.79 1.20
C GLU A 103 7.12 17.18 0.58
N ASP A 104 7.11 18.28 1.36
CA ASP A 104 6.62 19.64 0.97
C ASP A 104 5.12 19.69 0.65
N GLY A 105 4.38 18.66 1.05
CA GLY A 105 2.95 18.57 0.94
C GLY A 105 2.22 19.29 2.07
N TYR A 106 1.01 19.75 1.76
CA TYR A 106 0.13 20.40 2.74
C TYR A 106 -0.78 19.43 3.49
N GLY A 107 -0.69 18.12 3.24
CA GLY A 107 -1.63 17.10 3.72
C GLY A 107 -3.05 17.32 3.20
N ASP A 108 -3.57 16.43 2.36
CA ASP A 108 -4.95 16.56 1.86
C ASP A 108 -5.95 16.56 3.03
N THR A 109 -6.66 17.66 3.23
CA THR A 109 -7.58 17.82 4.36
C THR A 109 -8.76 16.86 4.27
N ARG A 110 -9.09 16.38 3.08
CA ARG A 110 -10.10 15.34 2.88
C ARG A 110 -9.61 14.00 3.40
N ALA A 111 -8.30 13.71 3.33
CA ALA A 111 -7.69 12.55 3.98
C ALA A 111 -7.83 12.61 5.50
N ILE A 112 -7.52 13.78 6.08
CA ILE A 112 -7.61 13.99 7.53
C ILE A 112 -9.03 13.72 8.06
N ASN A 113 -10.08 14.08 7.30
CA ASN A 113 -11.48 13.88 7.72
C ASN A 113 -11.87 12.42 8.00
N PHE A 114 -11.15 11.42 7.48
CA PHE A 114 -11.43 10.02 7.81
C PHE A 114 -10.27 9.30 8.51
N LEU A 115 -9.07 9.89 8.50
CA LEU A 115 -7.97 9.41 9.34
C LEU A 115 -8.20 9.80 10.81
N SER A 116 -8.64 11.03 11.03
CA SER A 116 -8.79 11.66 12.34
C SER A 116 -9.87 11.01 13.20
N PRO A 117 -9.69 10.93 14.53
CA PRO A 117 -10.76 10.55 15.44
C PRO A 117 -11.99 11.46 15.39
N ALA A 118 -11.81 12.77 15.15
CA ALA A 118 -12.89 13.75 15.16
C ALA A 118 -13.61 13.87 13.80
N GLY A 119 -12.91 13.57 12.71
CA GLY A 119 -13.43 13.61 11.34
C GLY A 119 -13.94 14.98 10.85
N ARG A 120 -13.53 16.07 11.50
CA ARG A 120 -13.90 17.46 11.17
C ARG A 120 -12.79 18.43 11.55
N GLU A 121 -12.87 19.67 11.05
CA GLU A 121 -11.85 20.71 11.30
C GLU A 121 -10.43 20.30 10.88
N ALA A 122 -10.31 19.54 9.79
CA ALA A 122 -9.04 19.03 9.27
C ALA A 122 -7.93 20.09 9.14
N VAL A 123 -8.28 21.32 8.73
CA VAL A 123 -7.32 22.43 8.62
C VAL A 123 -6.72 22.79 9.97
N LYS A 124 -7.53 22.87 11.04
CA LYS A 124 -7.05 23.21 12.38
C LYS A 124 -6.17 22.08 12.96
N GLN A 125 -6.60 20.83 12.75
CA GLN A 125 -5.81 19.64 13.11
C GLN A 125 -4.43 19.64 12.46
N ARG A 126 -4.39 19.88 11.14
CA ARG A 126 -3.13 20.02 10.40
C ARG A 126 -2.27 21.13 10.99
N ASN A 127 -2.84 22.32 11.18
CA ASN A 127 -2.07 23.47 11.65
C ASN A 127 -1.50 23.25 13.06
N ALA A 128 -2.21 22.51 13.93
CA ALA A 128 -1.70 22.12 15.24
C ALA A 128 -0.43 21.25 15.13
N VAL A 129 -0.42 20.28 14.21
CA VAL A 129 0.75 19.44 13.94
C VAL A 129 1.87 20.24 13.27
N PHE A 130 1.56 20.98 12.19
CA PHE A 130 2.55 21.71 11.40
C PHE A 130 3.25 22.78 12.22
N LYS A 131 2.55 23.47 13.13
CA LYS A 131 3.17 24.42 14.06
C LYS A 131 4.32 23.80 14.86
N VAL A 132 4.21 22.52 15.24
CA VAL A 132 5.29 21.81 15.95
C VAL A 132 6.42 21.42 15.00
N LEU A 133 6.11 20.99 13.79
CA LEU A 133 7.11 20.62 12.78
C LEU A 133 7.92 21.83 12.28
N ASP A 134 7.24 22.95 12.05
CA ASP A 134 7.86 24.21 11.60
C ASP A 134 8.72 24.86 12.69
N GLY A 135 8.31 24.71 13.96
CA GLY A 135 8.97 25.34 15.11
C GLY A 135 10.16 24.57 15.68
N ALA A 136 10.37 23.30 15.28
CA ALA A 136 11.42 22.46 15.83
C ALA A 136 12.08 21.60 14.73
N PRO A 137 13.32 21.94 14.31
CA PRO A 137 14.06 21.18 13.29
C PRO A 137 14.26 19.70 13.62
N ASN A 138 14.17 19.34 14.91
CA ASN A 138 14.26 17.99 15.44
C ASN A 138 12.96 17.57 16.14
N ALA A 139 11.81 18.05 15.67
CA ALA A 139 10.54 17.49 16.11
C ALA A 139 10.62 15.95 15.99
N SER A 140 9.89 15.23 16.85
CA SER A 140 9.72 13.78 16.76
C SER A 140 8.29 13.45 16.38
N LEU A 141 8.04 12.29 15.75
CA LEU A 141 6.68 11.86 15.43
C LEU A 141 5.79 11.84 16.68
N PHE A 142 6.37 11.52 17.83
CA PHE A 142 5.71 11.59 19.12
C PHE A 142 5.30 13.02 19.49
N SER A 143 6.14 14.03 19.24
CA SER A 143 5.80 15.44 19.46
C SER A 143 4.63 15.88 18.57
N ALA A 144 4.64 15.48 17.30
CA ALA A 144 3.54 15.76 16.36
C ALA A 144 2.23 15.08 16.78
N ALA A 145 2.29 13.80 17.15
CA ALA A 145 1.14 13.06 17.66
C ALA A 145 0.60 13.64 18.97
N GLY A 146 1.48 14.06 19.87
CA GLY A 146 1.12 14.74 21.12
C GLY A 146 0.44 16.08 20.87
N ALA A 147 0.91 16.86 19.90
CA ALA A 147 0.29 18.13 19.50
C ALA A 147 -1.14 17.93 18.97
N LEU A 148 -1.32 16.93 18.09
CA LEU A 148 -2.64 16.57 17.58
C LEU A 148 -3.57 16.09 18.72
N ALA A 149 -3.07 15.20 19.58
CA ALA A 149 -3.83 14.69 20.71
C ALA A 149 -4.30 15.81 21.64
N GLY A 150 -3.37 16.69 22.07
CA GLY A 150 -3.68 17.84 22.93
C GLY A 150 -4.73 18.75 22.30
N TRP A 151 -4.57 19.09 21.02
CA TRP A 151 -5.55 19.90 20.31
C TRP A 151 -6.93 19.23 20.25
N LEU A 152 -6.99 17.90 20.02
CA LEU A 152 -8.26 17.16 20.02
C LEU A 152 -8.96 17.14 21.38
N LEU A 153 -8.21 17.08 22.48
CA LEU A 153 -8.75 17.11 23.85
C LEU A 153 -9.28 18.49 24.24
N GLU A 154 -8.63 19.55 23.78
CA GLU A 154 -9.06 20.93 24.07
C GLU A 154 -10.34 21.30 23.30
N ASN A 155 -10.50 20.78 22.08
CA ASN A 155 -11.54 21.22 21.14
C ASN A 155 -12.70 20.23 21.01
N PHE A 156 -12.52 18.99 21.46
CA PHE A 156 -13.55 17.99 21.50
C PHE A 156 -13.58 17.36 22.89
N LEU A 157 -14.71 16.73 23.25
CA LEU A 157 -14.77 15.85 24.42
C LEU A 157 -14.44 14.44 23.92
N PRO A 158 -13.16 14.02 23.89
CA PRO A 158 -12.84 12.65 23.53
C PRO A 158 -13.40 11.70 24.59
N ALA A 159 -13.61 10.46 24.17
CA ALA A 159 -14.03 9.41 25.09
C ALA A 159 -12.89 8.86 25.97
N VAL A 160 -11.71 9.48 25.91
CA VAL A 160 -10.44 8.98 26.43
C VAL A 160 -9.57 10.17 26.86
N GLU A 161 -8.97 10.12 28.05
CA GLU A 161 -8.06 11.16 28.55
C GLU A 161 -6.67 11.06 27.91
N TYR A 162 -5.93 12.18 27.84
CA TYR A 162 -4.58 12.19 27.23
C TYR A 162 -3.60 11.24 27.94
N GLY A 163 -3.64 11.25 29.27
CA GLY A 163 -2.77 10.44 30.11
C GLY A 163 -2.86 8.96 29.76
N ASP A 164 -4.04 8.53 29.33
CA ASP A 164 -4.34 7.14 29.02
C ASP A 164 -3.76 6.69 27.67
N ILE A 165 -3.53 7.62 26.73
CA ILE A 165 -3.04 7.29 25.38
C ILE A 165 -1.57 7.63 25.17
N LYS A 166 -0.96 8.44 26.05
CA LYS A 166 0.41 8.94 25.88
C LYS A 166 1.44 7.81 25.78
N ALA A 167 1.37 6.79 26.64
CA ALA A 167 2.30 5.67 26.63
C ALA A 167 2.14 4.78 25.38
N GLU A 168 0.91 4.56 24.94
CA GLU A 168 0.62 3.83 23.70
C GLU A 168 1.11 4.60 22.46
N LEU A 169 0.86 5.92 22.40
CA LEU A 169 1.39 6.79 21.35
C LEU A 169 2.91 6.75 21.31
N ALA A 170 3.58 6.80 22.47
CA ALA A 170 5.04 6.72 22.55
C ALA A 170 5.54 5.40 21.97
N THR A 171 4.88 4.28 22.30
CA THR A 171 5.21 2.95 21.78
C THR A 171 5.03 2.88 20.26
N LEU A 172 3.89 3.36 19.74
CA LEU A 172 3.61 3.38 18.31
C LEU A 172 4.61 4.26 17.53
N CYS A 173 4.94 5.43 18.07
CA CYS A 173 5.89 6.35 17.46
C CYS A 173 7.32 5.80 17.51
N ALA A 174 7.73 5.17 18.62
CA ALA A 174 9.05 4.57 18.75
C ALA A 174 9.26 3.39 17.78
N ALA A 175 8.19 2.66 17.44
CA ALA A 175 8.24 1.61 16.42
C ALA A 175 8.46 2.16 14.99
N GLN A 176 8.28 3.46 14.77
CA GLN A 176 8.74 4.12 13.55
C GLN A 176 10.18 4.60 13.80
N GLU A 177 11.17 3.80 13.40
CA GLU A 177 12.61 4.05 13.61
C GLU A 177 13.17 5.20 12.75
N TRP A 178 12.46 6.32 12.67
CA TRP A 178 12.67 7.30 11.62
C TRP A 178 12.73 8.73 12.17
N ARG A 179 13.84 9.41 11.84
CA ARG A 179 14.08 10.83 12.10
C ARG A 179 13.49 11.71 11.00
N TYR A 180 12.97 12.86 11.41
CA TYR A 180 12.49 13.87 10.47
C TYR A 180 13.55 14.17 9.41
N GLN A 181 13.20 14.03 8.13
CA GLN A 181 14.07 14.42 7.03
C GLN A 181 13.26 14.94 5.85
N LYS A 182 13.76 16.01 5.22
CA LYS A 182 13.15 16.53 3.99
C LYS A 182 13.29 15.50 2.88
N VAL A 183 12.19 15.18 2.21
CA VAL A 183 12.18 14.32 1.04
C VAL A 183 11.96 15.13 -0.21
N THR A 184 12.96 15.09 -1.07
CA THR A 184 12.92 15.69 -2.40
C THR A 184 12.82 14.64 -3.50
N ASP A 185 13.30 13.41 -3.25
CA ASP A 185 13.30 12.32 -4.22
C ASP A 185 11.87 11.90 -4.59
N THR A 186 11.58 11.90 -5.89
CA THR A 186 10.23 11.62 -6.41
C THR A 186 9.82 10.17 -6.20
N GLU A 187 10.75 9.22 -6.32
CA GLU A 187 10.47 7.80 -6.13
C GLU A 187 10.18 7.46 -4.66
N GLU A 188 10.88 8.10 -3.73
CA GLU A 188 10.60 7.97 -2.30
C GLU A 188 9.22 8.53 -1.94
N LYS A 189 8.83 9.70 -2.48
CA LYS A 189 7.47 10.25 -2.32
C LYS A 189 6.40 9.29 -2.86
N LEU A 190 6.68 8.68 -4.01
CA LEU A 190 5.82 7.70 -4.66
C LEU A 190 5.64 6.47 -3.77
N GLU A 191 6.74 5.87 -3.29
CA GLU A 191 6.71 4.72 -2.40
C GLU A 191 5.93 5.00 -1.12
N ARG A 192 6.18 6.13 -0.46
CA ARG A 192 5.48 6.55 0.76
C ARG A 192 3.98 6.73 0.53
N SER A 193 3.58 7.25 -0.62
CA SER A 193 2.16 7.40 -0.99
C SER A 193 1.43 6.05 -1.02
N TYR A 194 2.06 5.00 -1.55
CA TYR A 194 1.50 3.66 -1.58
C TYR A 194 1.57 2.95 -0.22
N LEU A 195 2.61 3.20 0.59
CA LEU A 195 2.67 2.72 1.98
C LEU A 195 1.53 3.32 2.82
N ARG A 196 1.26 4.63 2.68
CA ARG A 196 0.11 5.31 3.30
C ARG A 196 -1.22 4.66 2.90
N LEU A 197 -1.39 4.41 1.60
CA LEU A 197 -2.57 3.73 1.07
C LEU A 197 -2.75 2.33 1.66
N ALA A 198 -1.69 1.51 1.65
CA ALA A 198 -1.71 0.16 2.19
C ALA A 198 -2.00 0.15 3.71
N ARG A 199 -1.40 1.06 4.48
CA ARG A 199 -1.72 1.24 5.90
C ARG A 199 -3.20 1.50 6.10
N TYR A 200 -3.80 2.44 5.37
CA TYR A 200 -5.24 2.71 5.49
C TYR A 200 -6.11 1.50 5.14
N ILE A 201 -5.78 0.77 4.07
CA ILE A 201 -6.52 -0.44 3.70
C ILE A 201 -6.43 -1.49 4.81
N ARG A 202 -5.29 -1.62 5.49
CA ARG A 202 -5.16 -2.49 6.68
C ARG A 202 -6.11 -2.06 7.78
N ARG A 203 -6.33 -0.76 7.98
CA ARG A 203 -7.27 -0.23 8.98
C ARG A 203 -8.73 -0.54 8.66
N VAL A 204 -9.09 -0.62 7.37
CA VAL A 204 -10.42 -1.12 6.97
C VAL A 204 -10.64 -2.55 7.48
N LEU A 205 -9.58 -3.37 7.48
CA LEU A 205 -9.62 -4.70 8.08
C LEU A 205 -9.61 -4.65 9.61
N THR A 206 -8.67 -3.94 10.24
CA THR A 206 -8.35 -4.07 11.67
C THR A 206 -9.13 -3.15 12.61
N GLU A 207 -9.59 -2.00 12.12
CA GLU A 207 -10.20 -0.95 12.95
C GLU A 207 -11.67 -0.69 12.61
N GLU A 208 -12.26 -1.47 11.69
CA GLU A 208 -13.57 -1.21 11.09
C GLU A 208 -13.64 0.20 10.46
N ALA A 209 -12.52 0.69 9.93
CA ALA A 209 -12.51 1.95 9.21
C ALA A 209 -13.44 1.83 7.98
N PRO A 210 -14.27 2.85 7.69
CA PRO A 210 -15.22 2.77 6.59
C PRO A 210 -14.46 2.63 5.26
N PRO A 211 -14.84 1.69 4.37
CA PRO A 211 -14.21 1.57 3.07
C PRO A 211 -14.45 2.84 2.25
N ASN A 212 -13.37 3.45 1.75
CA ASN A 212 -13.45 4.69 0.97
C ASN A 212 -12.50 4.62 -0.23
N THR A 213 -13.00 4.68 -1.45
CA THR A 213 -12.18 4.61 -2.68
C THR A 213 -11.51 5.94 -3.04
N ASN A 214 -11.85 7.04 -2.37
CA ASN A 214 -11.19 8.33 -2.61
C ASN A 214 -9.82 8.42 -1.96
N ILE A 215 -9.45 7.48 -1.08
CA ILE A 215 -8.08 7.37 -0.54
C ILE A 215 -7.01 7.29 -1.63
N PHE A 216 -7.33 6.68 -2.78
CA PHE A 216 -6.41 6.61 -3.92
C PHE A 216 -6.11 8.00 -4.49
N ILE A 217 -7.05 8.94 -4.40
CA ILE A 217 -6.87 10.32 -4.87
C ILE A 217 -6.20 11.17 -3.78
N TYR A 218 -6.54 10.92 -2.51
CA TYR A 218 -6.05 11.74 -1.40
C TYR A 218 -4.64 11.37 -0.95
N PHE A 219 -4.21 10.13 -1.16
CA PHE A 219 -2.87 9.67 -0.78
C PHE A 219 -1.87 9.65 -1.92
N ILE A 220 -2.34 9.44 -3.16
CA ILE A 220 -1.47 9.36 -4.32
C ILE A 220 -1.73 10.59 -5.17
N TRP A 221 -0.68 11.38 -5.37
CA TRP A 221 -0.75 12.54 -6.24
C TRP A 221 -1.05 12.10 -7.68
N ASP A 222 -1.88 12.85 -8.41
CA ASP A 222 -2.31 12.46 -9.76
C ASP A 222 -1.14 12.30 -10.76
N GLY A 223 -0.05 13.06 -10.59
CA GLY A 223 1.15 12.92 -11.42
C GLY A 223 2.01 11.69 -11.10
N PHE A 224 1.68 10.95 -10.04
CA PHE A 224 2.31 9.65 -9.70
C PHE A 224 1.58 8.45 -10.31
N ILE A 225 0.41 8.66 -10.91
CA ILE A 225 -0.37 7.57 -11.50
C ILE A 225 0.03 7.47 -12.98
N PRO A 226 0.59 6.33 -13.43
CA PRO A 226 0.93 6.12 -14.84
C PRO A 226 -0.30 6.27 -15.74
N LYS A 227 -0.13 6.98 -16.86
CA LYS A 227 -1.22 7.33 -17.80
C LYS A 227 -0.92 6.86 -19.22
N GLY A 228 -1.82 6.05 -19.77
CA GLY A 228 -1.86 5.66 -21.18
C GLY A 228 -3.01 6.34 -21.94
N HIS A 229 -3.12 6.00 -23.22
CA HIS A 229 -4.06 6.65 -24.14
C HIS A 229 -4.74 5.61 -25.06
N GLY A 230 -6.06 5.70 -25.17
CA GLY A 230 -6.85 4.95 -26.14
C GLY A 230 -6.63 5.48 -27.57
N LYS A 231 -6.73 4.60 -28.56
CA LYS A 231 -6.47 4.93 -29.98
C LYS A 231 -7.65 5.59 -30.68
N ASN A 232 -8.84 5.54 -30.08
CA ASN A 232 -10.10 6.00 -30.70
C ASN A 232 -10.47 7.45 -30.35
N GLY A 233 -9.55 8.21 -29.75
CA GLY A 233 -9.71 9.64 -29.51
C GLY A 233 -9.59 10.05 -28.03
N PRO A 234 -9.62 11.36 -27.74
CA PRO A 234 -9.50 11.87 -26.39
C PRO A 234 -10.73 11.49 -25.57
N GLY A 235 -10.54 11.30 -24.26
CA GLY A 235 -11.66 10.96 -23.40
C GLY A 235 -11.35 10.94 -21.92
N ARG A 236 -12.13 10.15 -21.19
CA ARG A 236 -12.12 10.08 -19.74
C ARG A 236 -11.00 9.16 -19.27
N GLY A 237 -10.25 9.59 -18.25
CA GLY A 237 -9.30 8.72 -17.56
C GLY A 237 -10.05 7.57 -16.87
N GLU A 238 -9.85 6.36 -17.35
CA GLU A 238 -10.39 5.14 -16.77
C GLU A 238 -9.29 4.38 -16.04
N HIS A 239 -9.54 4.00 -14.78
CA HIS A 239 -8.58 3.18 -14.04
C HIS A 239 -8.57 1.79 -14.65
N VAL A 240 -7.39 1.25 -14.98
CA VAL A 240 -7.30 -0.07 -15.65
C VAL A 240 -7.77 -1.19 -14.72
N VAL A 241 -7.38 -1.12 -13.44
CA VAL A 241 -8.00 -1.88 -12.34
C VAL A 241 -8.87 -0.94 -11.49
N PRO A 242 -10.18 -1.21 -11.31
CA PRO A 242 -11.05 -0.33 -10.54
C PRO A 242 -10.58 -0.11 -9.11
N ARG A 243 -10.63 1.14 -8.61
CA ARG A 243 -10.24 1.49 -7.23
C ARG A 243 -11.00 0.69 -6.17
N LYS A 244 -12.29 0.42 -6.39
CA LYS A 244 -13.10 -0.40 -5.47
C LYS A 244 -12.59 -1.84 -5.42
N PHE A 245 -12.27 -2.41 -6.58
CA PHE A 245 -11.64 -3.72 -6.66
C PHE A 245 -10.31 -3.72 -5.89
N LEU A 246 -9.42 -2.75 -6.15
CA LEU A 246 -8.11 -2.64 -5.47
C LEU A 246 -8.25 -2.55 -3.94
N LEU A 247 -9.22 -1.79 -3.44
CA LEU A 247 -9.51 -1.71 -2.00
C LEU A 247 -9.86 -3.09 -1.42
N HIS A 248 -10.81 -3.80 -2.04
CA HIS A 248 -11.22 -5.13 -1.57
C HIS A 248 -10.12 -6.17 -1.71
N ALA A 249 -9.38 -6.14 -2.83
CA ALA A 249 -8.24 -7.01 -3.06
C ALA A 249 -7.13 -6.77 -2.02
N GLY A 250 -6.82 -5.52 -1.70
CA GLY A 250 -5.87 -5.17 -0.64
C GLY A 250 -6.30 -5.69 0.74
N VAL A 251 -7.59 -5.59 1.09
CA VAL A 251 -8.13 -6.23 2.31
C VAL A 251 -7.95 -7.75 2.25
N GLY A 252 -8.20 -8.37 1.10
CA GLY A 252 -7.98 -9.80 0.88
C GLY A 252 -6.52 -10.24 1.08
N LEU A 253 -5.56 -9.45 0.57
CA LEU A 253 -4.13 -9.68 0.76
C LEU A 253 -3.74 -9.60 2.24
N PHE A 254 -4.24 -8.62 3.00
CA PHE A 254 -3.99 -8.54 4.44
C PHE A 254 -4.59 -9.72 5.22
N LYS A 255 -5.79 -10.18 4.86
CA LYS A 255 -6.39 -11.41 5.44
C LYS A 255 -5.51 -12.63 5.15
N ALA A 256 -4.91 -12.68 3.97
CA ALA A 256 -3.94 -13.71 3.59
C ALA A 256 -2.56 -13.55 4.25
N GLY A 257 -2.35 -12.53 5.09
CA GLY A 257 -1.10 -12.34 5.85
C GLY A 257 -0.06 -11.45 5.18
N TRP A 258 -0.39 -10.77 4.08
CA TRP A 258 0.58 -9.94 3.39
C TRP A 258 1.01 -8.73 4.23
N PRO A 259 2.31 -8.38 4.26
CA PRO A 259 2.79 -7.18 4.93
C PRO A 259 2.39 -5.90 4.18
N ILE A 260 2.48 -4.76 4.86
CA ILE A 260 2.11 -3.43 4.30
C ILE A 260 2.88 -3.16 3.01
N GLU A 261 4.18 -3.44 2.99
CA GLU A 261 5.10 -3.20 1.89
C GLU A 261 4.72 -4.06 0.66
N GLY A 262 4.27 -5.30 0.90
CA GLY A 262 3.80 -6.19 -0.16
C GLY A 262 2.52 -5.72 -0.79
N VAL A 263 1.55 -5.32 0.04
CA VAL A 263 0.29 -4.76 -0.44
C VAL A 263 0.53 -3.44 -1.17
N ALA A 264 1.38 -2.54 -0.63
CA ALA A 264 1.76 -1.28 -1.26
C ALA A 264 2.36 -1.50 -2.66
N ARG A 265 3.27 -2.46 -2.80
CA ARG A 265 3.86 -2.81 -4.09
C ARG A 265 2.83 -3.32 -5.08
N VAL A 266 1.95 -4.23 -4.66
CA VAL A 266 0.88 -4.75 -5.54
C VAL A 266 -0.03 -3.61 -6.01
N LEU A 267 -0.42 -2.72 -5.09
CA LEU A 267 -1.27 -1.56 -5.41
C LEU A 267 -0.57 -0.59 -6.37
N ARG A 268 0.73 -0.32 -6.16
CA ARG A 268 1.53 0.52 -7.05
C ARG A 268 1.53 0.05 -8.48
N HIS A 269 1.70 -1.25 -8.69
CA HIS A 269 1.72 -1.82 -10.04
C HIS A 269 0.33 -1.94 -10.66
N SER A 270 -0.71 -2.08 -9.83
CA SER A 270 -2.08 -2.28 -10.31
C SER A 270 -2.82 -0.97 -10.59
N LEU A 271 -2.30 0.17 -10.12
CA LEU A 271 -2.92 1.47 -10.30
C LEU A 271 -2.34 2.18 -11.52
N ALA A 272 -3.10 2.20 -12.61
CA ALA A 272 -2.83 3.02 -13.78
C ALA A 272 -4.13 3.53 -14.39
N ILE A 273 -4.03 4.57 -15.22
CA ILE A 273 -5.16 5.17 -15.92
C ILE A 273 -4.91 5.09 -17.44
N VAL A 274 -5.94 4.75 -18.21
CA VAL A 274 -5.92 4.91 -19.68
C VAL A 274 -7.06 5.85 -20.06
N HIS A 275 -6.76 6.86 -20.88
CA HIS A 275 -7.78 7.77 -21.38
C HIS A 275 -8.51 7.13 -22.56
N ILE A 276 -9.76 6.76 -22.36
CA ILE A 276 -10.61 6.11 -23.37
C ILE A 276 -11.84 6.96 -23.66
N THR A 277 -12.50 6.74 -24.78
CA THR A 277 -13.72 7.48 -25.14
C THR A 277 -14.84 7.22 -24.13
N LEU A 278 -15.82 8.13 -24.08
CA LEU A 278 -16.96 7.99 -23.17
C LEU A 278 -17.77 6.72 -23.47
N ASP A 279 -17.89 6.34 -24.74
CA ASP A 279 -18.66 5.15 -25.15
C ASP A 279 -17.93 3.85 -24.80
N GLU A 280 -16.60 3.80 -24.93
CA GLU A 280 -15.78 2.69 -24.44
C GLU A 280 -15.90 2.54 -22.91
N SER A 281 -15.82 3.65 -22.17
CA SER A 281 -16.01 3.64 -20.71
C SER A 281 -17.42 3.18 -20.32
N LYS A 282 -18.47 3.64 -21.03
CA LYS A 282 -19.84 3.16 -20.80
C LYS A 282 -19.98 1.66 -21.11
N PHE A 283 -19.34 1.17 -22.15
CA PHE A 283 -19.38 -0.25 -22.52
C PHE A 283 -18.72 -1.14 -21.44
N LEU A 284 -17.60 -0.69 -20.87
CA LEU A 284 -16.99 -1.37 -19.71
C LEU A 284 -17.93 -1.40 -18.50
N ASP A 285 -18.57 -0.27 -18.20
CA ASP A 285 -19.36 -0.08 -16.98
C ASP A 285 -20.75 -0.72 -17.04
N ALA A 286 -21.42 -0.62 -18.20
CA ALA A 286 -22.79 -1.06 -18.37
C ALA A 286 -22.94 -2.56 -18.12
N SER A 287 -24.05 -2.97 -17.51
CA SER A 287 -24.32 -4.38 -17.24
C SER A 287 -24.42 -5.19 -18.55
N ARG A 288 -24.22 -6.51 -18.44
CA ARG A 288 -24.40 -7.43 -19.60
C ARG A 288 -25.81 -7.37 -20.19
N ILE A 289 -26.82 -7.15 -19.35
CA ILE A 289 -28.22 -6.99 -19.79
C ILE A 289 -28.38 -5.72 -20.64
N ASN A 290 -27.61 -4.68 -20.35
CA ASN A 290 -27.60 -3.42 -21.09
C ASN A 290 -26.54 -3.39 -22.20
N GLY A 291 -26.03 -4.56 -22.62
CA GLY A 291 -25.06 -4.68 -23.71
C GLY A 291 -23.63 -4.28 -23.38
N GLY A 292 -23.27 -4.11 -22.10
CA GLY A 292 -21.89 -3.86 -21.66
C GLY A 292 -21.22 -5.08 -21.03
N LEU A 293 -20.07 -4.88 -20.37
CA LEU A 293 -19.31 -5.96 -19.73
C LEU A 293 -19.60 -6.13 -18.22
N GLY A 294 -20.16 -5.12 -17.56
CA GLY A 294 -20.43 -5.11 -16.13
C GLY A 294 -19.17 -5.01 -15.27
N LEU A 295 -18.12 -4.36 -15.78
CA LEU A 295 -16.78 -4.32 -15.17
C LEU A 295 -16.47 -2.98 -14.49
N LYS A 296 -17.49 -2.19 -14.13
CA LYS A 296 -17.32 -0.88 -13.46
C LYS A 296 -16.48 -0.97 -12.19
N GLU A 297 -16.68 -2.02 -11.41
CA GLU A 297 -16.05 -2.20 -10.10
C GLU A 297 -15.35 -3.56 -9.97
N LEU A 298 -15.23 -4.30 -11.07
CA LEU A 298 -14.78 -5.68 -11.10
C LEU A 298 -13.70 -5.89 -12.16
N MET A 299 -12.83 -6.86 -11.92
CA MET A 299 -11.98 -7.44 -12.95
C MET A 299 -12.67 -8.66 -13.60
N PRO A 300 -12.24 -9.09 -14.79
CA PRO A 300 -12.74 -10.30 -15.44
C PRO A 300 -12.63 -11.54 -14.55
N GLU A 301 -13.52 -12.50 -14.77
CA GLU A 301 -13.57 -13.73 -13.99
C GLU A 301 -12.24 -14.50 -14.04
N GLY A 302 -11.79 -14.97 -12.88
CA GLY A 302 -10.52 -15.68 -12.72
C GLY A 302 -9.28 -14.79 -12.66
N TRP A 303 -9.40 -13.47 -12.84
CA TRP A 303 -8.27 -12.55 -12.78
C TRP A 303 -7.66 -12.47 -11.37
N ARG A 304 -6.33 -12.57 -11.30
CA ARG A 304 -5.53 -12.60 -10.06
C ARG A 304 -4.65 -11.36 -9.94
N ILE A 305 -4.82 -10.64 -8.84
CA ILE A 305 -4.07 -9.43 -8.55
C ILE A 305 -2.56 -9.71 -8.42
N GLY A 306 -1.75 -8.87 -9.07
CA GLY A 306 -0.29 -9.00 -9.08
C GLY A 306 0.25 -10.21 -9.87
N VAL A 307 -0.61 -10.90 -10.63
CA VAL A 307 -0.22 -12.04 -11.47
C VAL A 307 -0.66 -11.82 -12.91
N ASP A 308 -1.96 -11.56 -13.12
CA ASP A 308 -2.52 -11.41 -14.46
C ASP A 308 -2.43 -9.95 -14.94
N CYS A 309 -2.57 -9.71 -16.24
CA CYS A 309 -2.40 -8.39 -16.85
C CYS A 309 -3.37 -7.35 -16.28
N ILE A 310 -2.87 -6.20 -15.86
CA ILE A 310 -3.68 -5.11 -15.30
C ILE A 310 -4.63 -4.47 -16.33
N TYR A 311 -4.40 -4.69 -17.62
CA TYR A 311 -5.20 -4.17 -18.74
C TYR A 311 -6.29 -5.14 -19.24
N GLU A 312 -6.49 -6.28 -18.58
CA GLU A 312 -7.42 -7.34 -19.01
C GLU A 312 -8.86 -6.83 -19.27
N ARG A 313 -9.33 -5.83 -18.51
CA ARG A 313 -10.63 -5.17 -18.75
C ARG A 313 -10.72 -4.53 -20.13
N LEU A 314 -9.64 -3.84 -20.55
CA LEU A 314 -9.57 -3.17 -21.85
C LEU A 314 -9.48 -4.19 -22.99
N HIS A 315 -8.70 -5.27 -22.81
CA HIS A 315 -8.60 -6.36 -23.78
C HIS A 315 -9.93 -7.08 -23.99
N LYS A 316 -10.64 -7.42 -22.91
CA LYS A 316 -11.99 -8.01 -22.97
C LYS A 316 -12.99 -7.12 -23.70
N ALA A 317 -12.78 -5.80 -23.66
CA ALA A 317 -13.62 -4.83 -24.36
C ALA A 317 -13.20 -4.56 -25.81
N GLY A 318 -12.10 -5.16 -26.28
CA GLY A 318 -11.56 -4.87 -27.61
C GLY A 318 -11.05 -3.43 -27.77
N ILE A 319 -10.75 -2.75 -26.66
CA ILE A 319 -10.28 -1.35 -26.68
C ILE A 319 -8.80 -1.35 -27.05
N ALA A 320 -8.45 -0.64 -28.13
CA ALA A 320 -7.08 -0.44 -28.53
C ALA A 320 -6.47 0.77 -27.79
N PHE A 321 -5.29 0.60 -27.19
CA PHE A 321 -4.62 1.64 -26.40
C PHE A 321 -3.10 1.49 -26.48
N ASP A 322 -2.41 2.56 -26.11
CA ASP A 322 -0.98 2.58 -25.82
C ASP A 322 -0.83 2.64 -24.28
N PRO A 323 -0.14 1.67 -23.65
CA PRO A 323 0.05 1.66 -22.21
C PRO A 323 0.97 2.81 -21.77
N PRO A 324 0.89 3.24 -20.49
CA PRO A 324 1.93 4.08 -19.91
C PRO A 324 3.32 3.44 -20.04
N ALA A 325 4.33 4.24 -20.34
CA ALA A 325 5.72 3.79 -20.53
C ALA A 325 6.32 3.14 -19.27
N GLU A 326 5.81 3.48 -18.10
CA GLU A 326 6.23 2.87 -16.83
C GLU A 326 5.79 1.41 -16.71
N HIS A 327 4.81 0.97 -17.51
CA HIS A 327 4.22 -0.36 -17.51
C HIS A 327 4.42 -1.04 -18.88
N ASP A 328 5.67 -1.20 -19.31
CA ASP A 328 6.03 -1.66 -20.66
C ASP A 328 5.72 -3.15 -20.97
N VAL A 329 5.10 -3.91 -20.07
CA VAL A 329 4.78 -5.32 -20.31
C VAL A 329 3.29 -5.60 -20.13
N CYS A 330 2.51 -5.29 -21.17
CA CYS A 330 1.23 -5.93 -21.36
C CYS A 330 1.47 -7.41 -21.72
N THR A 331 1.22 -8.32 -20.79
CA THR A 331 1.44 -9.76 -20.99
C THR A 331 0.38 -10.45 -21.84
N CYS A 332 -0.69 -9.73 -22.22
CA CYS A 332 -1.78 -10.27 -23.05
C CYS A 332 -1.60 -9.99 -24.55
N ALA A 333 -0.55 -9.30 -24.97
CA ALA A 333 -0.22 -9.07 -26.37
C ALA A 333 0.75 -10.17 -26.89
N LEU A 334 0.23 -11.39 -27.04
CA LEU A 334 0.81 -12.45 -27.87
C LEU A 334 -0.28 -13.09 -28.71
#